data_AF-A0AAN0KN24-F1
#
_entry.id   AF-A0AAN0KN24-F1
#
_cell.length_a   1.000
_cell.length_b   1.000
_cell.length_c   1.000
_cell.angle_alpha   90.00
_cell.angle_beta   90.00
_cell.angle_gamma   90.00
#
_symmetry.space_group_name_H-M   'P 1'
#
loop_
_entity.id
_entity.type
_entity.pdbx_description
1 polymer ?
#
loop_
_entity_poly.entity_id
_entity_poly.type
_entity_poly.pdbx_seq_one_letter_code
_entity_poly.pdbx_strand_id
1 'polypeptide(L)'
;MEDRPLRIKAEVFPYRDGLNMDEMLNWLQSNGFIQRYSVRGKRYIVVCEFVKHQNPHKNESASEIPGPEAGSADTEEIGAAPELIGSTRADSLNSDSLIPDSLNSDSAPSGAVDVMAAKNVSSNYSAEFEQAWSEYPARPGASKADAFKAWKARLKEGVSPEDLIAGTQRYAAYCQACRTEPAYIKQPSTFFGPGQHYSSDWTPTAGKSVPAQQLNKQEALEARNRAVGEQWEAQMRAQMKGVPA
;
A
#
# COMPACT_ATOMS: atom_id res chain seq x y z
N MET A 1 23.11 8.36 -8.44
CA MET A 1 23.43 9.73 -7.97
C MET A 1 24.91 9.86 -7.65
N GLU A 2 25.46 11.07 -7.51
CA GLU A 2 26.87 11.26 -7.11
C GLU A 2 27.07 11.01 -5.61
N ASP A 3 28.20 10.38 -5.24
CA ASP A 3 28.59 10.15 -3.84
C ASP A 3 29.31 11.38 -3.29
N ARG A 4 28.53 12.33 -2.78
CA ARG A 4 29.01 13.57 -2.14
C ARG A 4 28.50 13.68 -0.69
N PRO A 5 29.13 12.99 0.28
CA PRO A 5 28.63 12.90 1.66
C PRO A 5 28.32 14.25 2.30
N LEU A 6 29.20 15.25 2.14
CA LEU A 6 28.99 16.60 2.67
C LEU A 6 27.82 17.34 2.01
N ARG A 7 27.60 17.15 0.71
CA ARG A 7 26.48 17.77 -0.01
C ARG A 7 25.16 17.11 0.40
N ILE A 8 25.15 15.78 0.49
CA ILE A 8 24.00 15.02 0.99
C ILE A 8 23.67 15.44 2.44
N LYS A 9 24.70 15.67 3.28
CA LYS A 9 24.51 16.23 4.63
C LYS A 9 23.76 17.56 4.59
N ALA A 10 24.24 18.50 3.78
CA ALA A 10 23.69 19.85 3.70
C ALA A 10 22.25 19.86 3.16
N GLU A 11 21.93 18.98 2.21
CA GLU A 11 20.59 18.88 1.62
C GLU A 11 19.58 18.16 2.54
N VAL A 12 19.99 17.07 3.21
CA VAL A 12 19.08 16.24 4.02
C VAL A 12 19.01 16.69 5.48
N PHE A 13 20.11 17.19 6.03
CA PHE A 13 20.25 17.57 7.44
C PHE A 13 20.86 18.98 7.61
N PRO A 14 20.22 20.04 7.07
CA PRO A 14 20.79 21.38 7.03
C PRO A 14 21.10 22.00 8.40
N TYR A 15 20.42 21.55 9.47
CA TYR A 15 20.56 22.09 10.83
C TYR A 15 21.16 21.09 11.83
N ARG A 16 21.70 19.95 11.38
CA ARG A 16 22.28 18.95 12.29
C ARG A 16 23.80 18.88 12.17
N ASP A 17 24.46 19.41 13.19
CA ASP A 17 25.90 19.30 13.36
C ASP A 17 26.32 17.94 13.93
N GLY A 18 27.62 17.63 13.83
CA GLY A 18 28.19 16.39 14.38
C GLY A 18 27.88 15.09 13.62
N LEU A 19 27.02 15.11 12.59
CA LEU A 19 26.75 13.91 11.79
C LEU A 19 27.91 13.55 10.86
N ASN A 20 28.38 12.30 10.95
CA ASN A 20 29.33 11.70 10.01
C ASN A 20 28.57 10.96 8.89
N MET A 21 28.40 11.63 7.75
CA MET A 21 27.66 11.07 6.62
C MET A 21 28.34 9.86 5.99
N ASP A 22 29.68 9.79 6.00
CA ASP A 22 30.38 8.65 5.42
C ASP A 22 30.12 7.37 6.22
N GLU A 23 30.08 7.45 7.55
CA GLU A 23 29.69 6.32 8.41
C GLU A 23 28.25 5.88 8.15
N MET A 24 27.32 6.83 8.02
CA MET A 24 25.92 6.53 7.74
C MET A 24 25.74 5.88 6.35
N LEU A 25 26.42 6.38 5.33
CA LEU A 25 26.40 5.80 3.99
C LEU A 25 27.06 4.41 3.96
N ASN A 26 28.15 4.22 4.69
CA ASN A 26 28.78 2.90 4.83
C ASN A 26 27.87 1.89 5.54
N TRP A 27 27.13 2.34 6.55
CA TRP A 27 26.12 1.52 7.20
C TRP A 27 25.02 1.11 6.22
N LEU A 28 24.48 2.06 5.43
CA LEU A 28 23.47 1.77 4.41
C LEU A 28 23.99 0.78 3.35
N GLN A 29 25.25 0.92 2.95
CA GLN A 29 25.88 0.01 2.00
C GLN A 29 26.05 -1.40 2.57
N SER A 30 26.52 -1.50 3.82
CA SER A 30 26.76 -2.79 4.48
C SER A 30 25.46 -3.57 4.71
N ASN A 31 24.33 -2.88 4.80
CA ASN A 31 23.00 -3.48 4.90
C ASN A 31 22.32 -3.71 3.53
N GLY A 32 23.01 -3.42 2.42
CA GLY A 32 22.51 -3.68 1.07
C GLY A 32 21.45 -2.70 0.55
N PHE A 33 21.17 -1.59 1.25
CA PHE A 33 20.22 -0.59 0.79
C PHE A 33 20.75 0.24 -0.38
N ILE A 34 22.05 0.50 -0.37
CA ILE A 34 22.75 1.24 -1.42
C ILE A 34 24.03 0.50 -1.83
N GLN A 35 24.52 0.80 -3.02
CA GLN A 35 25.86 0.42 -3.46
C GLN A 35 26.62 1.68 -3.83
N ARG A 36 27.75 1.94 -3.15
CA ARG A 36 28.70 2.98 -3.55
C ARG A 36 29.70 2.37 -4.52
N TYR A 37 29.95 3.05 -5.63
CA TYR A 37 30.84 2.58 -6.68
C TYR A 37 31.57 3.76 -7.31
N SER A 38 32.58 3.49 -8.13
CA SER A 38 33.35 4.54 -8.79
C SER A 38 33.61 4.20 -10.25
N VAL A 39 33.41 5.19 -11.12
CA VAL A 39 33.57 5.07 -12.58
C VAL A 39 34.32 6.31 -13.06
N ARG A 40 35.39 6.12 -13.84
CA ARG A 40 36.22 7.21 -14.40
C ARG A 40 36.69 8.24 -13.35
N GLY A 41 37.04 7.76 -12.15
CA GLY A 41 37.51 8.61 -11.04
C GLY A 41 36.42 9.41 -10.31
N LYS A 42 35.13 9.25 -10.66
CA LYS A 42 34.00 9.84 -9.94
C LYS A 42 33.30 8.77 -9.10
N ARG A 43 32.86 9.13 -7.91
CA ARG A 43 32.12 8.25 -7.00
C ARG A 43 30.62 8.45 -7.14
N TYR A 44 29.87 7.36 -7.10
CA TYR A 44 28.44 7.30 -7.30
C TYR A 44 27.78 6.37 -6.29
N ILE A 45 26.48 6.58 -6.08
CA ILE A 45 25.61 5.75 -5.26
C ILE A 45 24.44 5.30 -6.13
N VAL A 46 24.15 4.00 -6.13
CA VAL A 46 22.91 3.42 -6.65
C VAL A 46 22.10 2.86 -5.48
N VAL A 47 20.78 3.03 -5.53
CA VAL A 47 19.84 2.47 -4.56
C VAL A 47 19.32 1.16 -5.14
N CYS A 48 19.67 0.04 -4.53
CA CYS A 48 19.53 -1.30 -5.14
C CYS A 48 18.07 -1.66 -5.47
N GLU A 49 17.12 -1.31 -4.60
CA GLU A 49 15.70 -1.66 -4.76
C GLU A 49 14.82 -0.46 -5.16
N PHE A 50 15.41 0.58 -5.76
CA PHE A 50 14.70 1.81 -6.12
C PHE A 50 13.48 1.53 -7.01
N VAL A 51 13.65 0.75 -8.07
CA VAL A 51 12.59 0.43 -9.04
C VAL A 51 11.48 -0.43 -8.43
N LYS A 52 11.77 -1.20 -7.38
CA LYS A 52 10.75 -1.99 -6.66
C LYS A 52 9.83 -1.12 -5.81
N HIS A 53 10.34 0.02 -5.34
CA HIS A 53 9.68 0.85 -4.34
C HIS A 53 9.27 2.23 -4.86
N GLN A 54 9.71 2.62 -6.06
CA GLN A 54 9.40 3.88 -6.71
C GLN A 54 8.99 3.61 -8.15
N ASN A 55 8.00 4.37 -8.63
CA ASN A 55 7.54 4.34 -10.02
C ASN A 55 7.92 5.66 -10.70
N PRO A 56 9.12 5.76 -11.30
CA PRO A 56 9.53 6.96 -12.05
C PRO A 56 8.47 7.32 -13.09
N HIS A 57 8.13 8.60 -13.19
CA HIS A 57 7.14 9.01 -14.17
C HIS A 57 7.71 8.83 -15.59
N LYS A 58 6.89 8.37 -16.54
CA LYS A 58 7.29 8.09 -17.95
C LYS A 58 7.91 9.25 -18.73
N ASN A 59 7.90 10.46 -18.17
CA ASN A 59 8.46 11.67 -18.76
C ASN A 59 9.81 12.05 -18.11
N GLU A 60 10.30 11.30 -17.13
CA GLU A 60 11.62 11.49 -16.53
C GLU A 60 12.69 10.89 -17.43
N SER A 61 13.77 11.65 -17.66
CA SER A 61 14.90 11.19 -18.47
C SER A 61 15.58 9.98 -17.84
N ALA A 62 16.01 9.03 -18.68
CA ALA A 62 16.82 7.89 -18.24
C ALA A 62 18.11 8.37 -17.55
N SER A 63 18.63 7.57 -16.61
CA SER A 63 19.83 7.92 -15.86
C SER A 63 21.05 8.11 -16.77
N GLU A 64 21.67 9.29 -16.75
CA GLU A 64 22.91 9.62 -17.49
C GLU A 64 24.18 9.15 -16.76
N ILE A 65 24.05 8.61 -15.56
CA ILE A 65 25.15 8.15 -14.71
C ILE A 65 25.49 6.71 -15.10
N PRO A 66 26.78 6.36 -15.29
CA PRO A 66 27.18 4.99 -15.60
C PRO A 66 26.75 4.04 -14.48
N GLY A 67 26.20 2.89 -14.83
CA GLY A 67 25.90 1.83 -13.86
C GLY A 67 27.17 1.22 -13.25
N PRO A 68 27.08 0.53 -12.11
CA PRO A 68 28.21 -0.23 -11.58
C PRO A 68 28.58 -1.32 -12.59
N GLU A 69 29.80 -1.25 -13.14
CA GLU A 69 30.24 -2.16 -14.20
C GLU A 69 30.30 -3.61 -13.70
N ALA A 70 29.50 -4.48 -14.32
CA ALA A 70 29.40 -5.89 -14.00
C ALA A 70 30.59 -6.67 -14.55
N GLY A 71 31.41 -7.26 -13.66
CA GLY A 71 32.34 -8.31 -14.03
C GLY A 71 31.61 -9.65 -14.21
N SER A 72 31.56 -10.10 -15.47
CA SER A 72 31.33 -11.47 -16.02
C SER A 72 29.94 -12.14 -15.97
N ALA A 73 29.41 -12.38 -17.18
CA ALA A 73 28.54 -13.48 -17.68
C ALA A 73 27.09 -13.55 -17.16
N ASP A 74 26.00 -13.55 -17.94
CA ASP A 74 25.79 -13.84 -19.37
C ASP A 74 24.65 -12.98 -19.96
N THR A 75 24.78 -12.73 -21.26
CA THR A 75 23.77 -12.18 -22.18
C THR A 75 22.49 -13.01 -22.17
N GLU A 76 21.32 -12.36 -22.11
CA GLU A 76 20.24 -12.59 -23.09
C GLU A 76 19.47 -11.28 -23.32
N GLU A 77 19.63 -10.81 -24.56
CA GLU A 77 18.86 -9.78 -25.23
C GLU A 77 17.61 -10.43 -25.85
N ILE A 78 16.42 -9.89 -25.60
CA ILE A 78 15.22 -9.78 -26.46
C ILE A 78 14.24 -8.97 -25.57
N GLY A 79 13.57 -7.89 -25.95
CA GLY A 79 13.21 -7.30 -27.23
C GLY A 79 11.93 -6.51 -26.94
N ALA A 80 11.81 -5.30 -27.50
CA ALA A 80 10.70 -4.39 -27.26
C ALA A 80 9.36 -4.90 -27.82
N ALA A 81 8.27 -4.73 -27.07
CA ALA A 81 6.95 -4.34 -27.60
C ALA A 81 6.05 -3.75 -26.48
N PRO A 82 5.28 -2.67 -26.74
CA PRO A 82 4.48 -1.95 -25.75
C PRO A 82 2.97 -2.27 -25.86
N GLU A 83 2.30 -2.60 -24.76
CA GLU A 83 0.84 -2.44 -24.62
C GLU A 83 0.52 -2.23 -23.12
N LEU A 84 0.10 -1.04 -22.70
CA LEU A 84 -1.28 -0.52 -22.65
C LEU A 84 -1.92 -0.77 -21.27
N ILE A 85 -2.57 0.28 -20.75
CA ILE A 85 -3.49 0.31 -19.59
C ILE A 85 -2.77 0.41 -18.22
N GLY A 86 -3.08 1.33 -17.32
CA GLY A 86 -4.12 2.34 -17.31
C GLY A 86 -3.86 3.29 -16.14
N SER A 87 -3.96 4.59 -16.45
CA SER A 87 -3.88 5.69 -15.50
C SER A 87 -5.00 5.60 -14.46
N THR A 88 -4.65 5.60 -13.17
CA THR A 88 -5.53 6.09 -12.11
C THR A 88 -4.80 7.18 -11.34
N ARG A 89 -5.47 8.33 -11.26
CA ARG A 89 -4.95 9.67 -11.03
C ARG A 89 -4.44 9.90 -9.60
N ALA A 90 -3.29 10.54 -9.48
CA ALA A 90 -2.90 11.32 -8.33
C ALA A 90 -3.49 12.73 -8.41
N ASP A 91 -3.70 13.32 -7.25
CA ASP A 91 -4.23 14.65 -6.97
C ASP A 91 -3.78 15.75 -7.93
N SER A 92 -4.73 16.55 -8.38
CA SER A 92 -4.47 17.91 -8.84
C SER A 92 -5.63 18.79 -8.44
N LEU A 93 -5.34 19.63 -7.45
CA LEU A 93 -6.13 20.76 -6.99
C LEU A 93 -6.47 21.66 -8.18
N ASN A 94 -7.75 21.86 -8.46
CA ASN A 94 -8.22 22.96 -9.28
C ASN A 94 -8.94 23.98 -8.38
N SER A 95 -8.19 25.01 -7.99
CA SER A 95 -8.76 26.25 -7.50
C SER A 95 -9.24 27.05 -8.72
N ASP A 96 -10.45 27.61 -8.59
CA ASP A 96 -10.96 28.74 -9.36
C ASP A 96 -11.47 28.48 -10.80
N SER A 97 -12.80 28.51 -10.95
CA SER A 97 -13.52 29.16 -12.08
C SER A 97 -15.04 28.96 -11.94
N LEU A 98 -15.66 29.94 -11.26
CA LEU A 98 -16.83 30.71 -11.68
C LEU A 98 -17.88 30.05 -12.62
N ILE A 99 -19.09 29.96 -12.04
CA ILE A 99 -20.46 30.03 -12.61
C ILE A 99 -20.57 30.29 -14.13
N PRO A 100 -21.51 29.59 -14.80
CA PRO A 100 -22.54 30.30 -15.55
C PRO A 100 -23.97 29.85 -15.19
N ASP A 101 -24.81 30.86 -15.03
CA ASP A 101 -26.26 30.84 -14.86
C ASP A 101 -26.95 30.44 -16.19
N SER A 102 -28.25 30.12 -16.10
CA SER A 102 -29.28 30.12 -17.16
C SER A 102 -29.86 28.78 -17.67
N LEU A 103 -31.09 28.54 -17.18
CA LEU A 103 -32.36 28.32 -17.91
C LEU A 103 -33.08 26.96 -17.82
N ASN A 104 -34.22 27.05 -17.10
CA ASN A 104 -35.48 26.29 -17.08
C ASN A 104 -35.85 25.41 -18.30
N SER A 105 -36.56 24.31 -17.98
CA SER A 105 -37.82 23.97 -18.67
C SER A 105 -38.79 23.25 -17.72
N ASP A 106 -39.91 23.92 -17.47
CA ASP A 106 -41.13 23.40 -16.85
C ASP A 106 -41.74 22.27 -17.68
N SER A 107 -42.36 21.28 -17.01
CA SER A 107 -43.73 20.81 -17.29
C SER A 107 -44.14 19.69 -16.34
N ALA A 108 -45.12 19.98 -15.47
CA ALA A 108 -46.11 19.04 -14.93
C ALA A 108 -47.40 19.16 -15.81
N PRO A 109 -48.52 18.40 -15.65
CA PRO A 109 -48.93 17.61 -14.48
C PRO A 109 -49.75 16.30 -14.73
N SER A 110 -50.06 15.64 -13.61
CA SER A 110 -51.31 14.91 -13.26
C SER A 110 -51.69 13.56 -13.92
N GLY A 111 -51.94 12.58 -13.04
CA GLY A 111 -52.74 11.37 -13.31
C GLY A 111 -52.69 10.37 -12.15
N ALA A 112 -53.57 10.54 -11.15
CA ALA A 112 -53.72 9.67 -9.98
C ALA A 112 -54.70 8.51 -10.21
N VAL A 113 -54.41 7.33 -9.64
CA VAL A 113 -55.29 6.31 -8.97
C VAL A 113 -54.53 4.96 -8.94
N ASP A 114 -54.52 4.06 -7.94
CA ASP A 114 -54.91 4.00 -6.52
C ASP A 114 -54.10 2.82 -5.90
N VAL A 115 -54.17 2.68 -4.58
CA VAL A 115 -53.27 2.11 -3.58
C VAL A 115 -53.23 0.58 -3.52
N MET A 116 -52.02 0.00 -3.34
CA MET A 116 -51.70 -1.04 -2.32
C MET A 116 -50.24 -1.54 -2.46
N ALA A 117 -49.29 -0.89 -1.76
CA ALA A 117 -48.10 -1.50 -1.14
C ALA A 117 -47.26 -0.41 -0.47
N ALA A 118 -47.44 -0.22 0.84
CA ALA A 118 -46.56 0.61 1.63
C ALA A 118 -45.22 -0.12 1.85
N LYS A 119 -44.12 0.38 1.25
CA LYS A 119 -42.74 0.36 1.82
C LYS A 119 -41.70 1.08 0.92
N ASN A 120 -41.19 2.17 1.49
CA ASN A 120 -39.83 2.71 1.39
C ASN A 120 -39.28 3.36 0.10
N VAL A 121 -39.13 4.68 0.18
CA VAL A 121 -38.18 5.52 -0.57
C VAL A 121 -36.77 5.34 0.04
N SER A 122 -36.12 4.17 -0.09
CA SER A 122 -34.88 3.94 0.69
C SER A 122 -33.80 3.00 0.17
N SER A 123 -33.63 2.74 -1.13
CA SER A 123 -32.45 1.98 -1.57
C SER A 123 -31.93 2.43 -2.93
N ASN A 124 -30.86 3.24 -2.93
CA ASN A 124 -30.05 3.57 -4.10
C ASN A 124 -29.15 2.39 -4.57
N TYR A 125 -29.42 1.18 -4.06
CA TYR A 125 -28.61 -0.02 -4.13
C TYR A 125 -29.50 -1.25 -4.33
N SER A 126 -29.00 -2.31 -4.99
CA SER A 126 -29.77 -3.53 -5.19
C SER A 126 -29.86 -4.36 -3.90
N ALA A 127 -30.93 -5.15 -3.75
CA ALA A 127 -31.17 -5.94 -2.54
C ALA A 127 -30.05 -6.95 -2.26
N GLU A 128 -29.50 -7.55 -3.30
CA GLU A 128 -28.40 -8.52 -3.26
C GLU A 128 -27.11 -7.86 -2.77
N PHE A 129 -26.87 -6.61 -3.19
CA PHE A 129 -25.73 -5.84 -2.70
C PHE A 129 -25.91 -5.45 -1.23
N GLU A 130 -27.12 -5.09 -0.79
CA GLU A 130 -27.35 -4.76 0.62
C GLU A 130 -27.15 -5.99 1.52
N GLN A 131 -27.53 -7.17 1.05
CA GLN A 131 -27.23 -8.43 1.72
C GLN A 131 -25.72 -8.65 1.84
N ALA A 132 -24.98 -8.61 0.73
CA ALA A 132 -23.53 -8.77 0.76
C ALA A 132 -22.85 -7.71 1.64
N TRP A 133 -23.34 -6.46 1.61
CA TRP A 133 -22.82 -5.37 2.43
C TRP A 133 -23.02 -5.62 3.94
N SER A 134 -24.17 -6.17 4.33
CA SER A 134 -24.44 -6.49 5.74
C SER A 134 -23.63 -7.68 6.25
N GLU A 135 -23.26 -8.61 5.37
CA GLU A 135 -22.46 -9.78 5.71
C GLU A 135 -20.95 -9.47 5.70
N TYR A 136 -20.54 -8.43 4.97
CA TYR A 136 -19.14 -8.03 4.89
C TYR A 136 -18.61 -7.54 6.26
N PRO A 137 -17.44 -8.02 6.73
CA PRO A 137 -16.94 -7.66 8.04
C PRO A 137 -16.55 -6.17 8.10
N ALA A 138 -16.86 -5.51 9.22
CA ALA A 138 -16.72 -4.06 9.36
C ALA A 138 -15.27 -3.58 9.19
N ARG A 139 -15.05 -2.64 8.27
CA ARG A 139 -13.74 -2.04 7.99
C ARG A 139 -13.78 -0.51 8.04
N PRO A 140 -12.86 0.15 8.76
CA PRO A 140 -12.72 1.61 8.72
C PRO A 140 -12.44 2.13 7.30
N GLY A 141 -13.08 3.24 6.94
CA GLY A 141 -12.92 3.89 5.64
C GLY A 141 -13.59 3.18 4.46
N ALA A 142 -14.49 2.23 4.72
CA ALA A 142 -15.24 1.54 3.66
C ALA A 142 -16.28 2.47 2.99
N SER A 143 -16.08 2.73 1.69
CA SER A 143 -17.02 3.49 0.85
C SER A 143 -18.06 2.56 0.21
N LYS A 144 -19.33 2.67 0.64
CA LYS A 144 -20.45 1.87 0.07
C LYS A 144 -20.67 2.19 -1.42
N ALA A 145 -20.47 3.43 -1.83
CA ALA A 145 -20.63 3.85 -3.23
C ALA A 145 -19.57 3.23 -4.15
N ASP A 146 -18.29 3.23 -3.74
CA ASP A 146 -17.21 2.63 -4.54
C ASP A 146 -17.32 1.11 -4.60
N ALA A 147 -17.73 0.50 -3.48
CA ALA A 147 -18.03 -0.93 -3.43
C ALA A 147 -19.15 -1.31 -4.39
N PHE A 148 -20.23 -0.53 -4.44
CA PHE A 148 -21.33 -0.76 -5.36
C PHE A 148 -20.94 -0.56 -6.82
N LYS A 149 -20.08 0.42 -7.12
CA LYS A 149 -19.52 0.61 -8.47
C LYS A 149 -18.75 -0.63 -8.92
N ALA A 150 -17.91 -1.19 -8.04
CA ALA A 150 -17.17 -2.43 -8.31
C ALA A 150 -18.10 -3.64 -8.45
N TRP A 151 -19.10 -3.77 -7.58
CA TRP A 151 -20.16 -4.79 -7.65
C TRP A 151 -20.88 -4.79 -9.00
N LYS A 152 -21.35 -3.63 -9.45
CA LYS A 152 -22.04 -3.49 -10.75
C LYS A 152 -21.14 -3.87 -11.92
N ALA A 153 -19.84 -3.61 -11.84
CA ALA A 153 -18.89 -4.02 -12.88
C ALA A 153 -18.83 -5.55 -13.00
N ARG A 154 -18.90 -6.29 -11.88
CA ARG A 154 -18.95 -7.75 -11.86
C ARG A 154 -20.23 -8.32 -12.45
N LEU A 155 -21.37 -7.70 -12.15
CA LEU A 155 -22.65 -8.08 -12.78
C LEU A 155 -22.60 -7.87 -14.30
N LYS A 156 -21.96 -6.79 -14.76
CA LYS A 156 -21.77 -6.52 -16.20
C LYS A 156 -20.84 -7.53 -16.88
N GLU A 157 -19.87 -8.06 -16.15
CA GLU A 157 -18.96 -9.13 -16.62
C GLU A 157 -19.62 -10.53 -16.57
N GLY A 158 -20.86 -10.64 -16.11
CA GLY A 158 -21.62 -11.89 -16.07
C GLY A 158 -21.47 -12.70 -14.79
N VAL A 159 -20.83 -12.16 -13.76
CA VAL A 159 -20.76 -12.79 -12.44
C VAL A 159 -22.12 -12.70 -11.78
N SER A 160 -22.62 -13.81 -11.23
CA SER A 160 -23.92 -13.80 -10.56
C SER A 160 -23.85 -13.04 -9.23
N PRO A 161 -24.93 -12.36 -8.82
CA PRO A 161 -25.02 -11.77 -7.48
C PRO A 161 -24.81 -12.82 -6.37
N GLU A 162 -25.27 -14.05 -6.60
CA GLU A 162 -25.16 -15.17 -5.66
C GLU A 162 -23.69 -15.55 -5.41
N ASP A 163 -22.85 -15.57 -6.45
CA ASP A 163 -21.42 -15.85 -6.31
C ASP A 163 -20.70 -14.79 -5.48
N LEU A 164 -21.08 -13.52 -5.65
CA LEU A 164 -20.52 -12.40 -4.90
C LEU A 164 -20.93 -12.45 -3.42
N ILE A 165 -22.19 -12.81 -3.14
CA ILE A 165 -22.69 -13.04 -1.77
C ILE A 165 -21.95 -14.22 -1.14
N ALA A 166 -21.90 -15.37 -1.82
CA ALA A 166 -21.23 -16.57 -1.32
C ALA A 166 -19.73 -16.31 -1.05
N GLY A 167 -19.05 -15.56 -1.93
CA GLY A 167 -17.68 -15.12 -1.72
C GLY A 167 -17.53 -14.23 -0.48
N THR A 168 -18.46 -13.31 -0.26
CA THR A 168 -18.50 -12.43 0.92
C THR A 168 -18.68 -13.24 2.20
N GLN A 169 -19.59 -14.21 2.23
CA GLN A 169 -19.83 -15.09 3.38
C GLN A 169 -18.58 -15.90 3.74
N ARG A 170 -17.91 -16.50 2.76
CA ARG A 170 -16.66 -17.24 3.00
C ARG A 170 -15.60 -16.31 3.58
N TYR A 171 -15.46 -15.10 3.03
CA TYR A 171 -14.50 -14.13 3.53
C TYR A 171 -14.80 -13.66 4.96
N ALA A 172 -16.07 -13.40 5.28
CA ALA A 172 -16.51 -13.05 6.61
C ALA A 172 -16.20 -14.17 7.62
N ALA A 173 -16.49 -15.42 7.27
CA ALA A 173 -16.17 -16.58 8.09
C ALA A 173 -14.65 -16.74 8.31
N TYR A 174 -13.84 -16.51 7.28
CA TYR A 174 -12.39 -16.50 7.38
C TYR A 174 -11.90 -15.40 8.34
N CYS A 175 -12.40 -14.17 8.20
CA CYS A 175 -12.05 -13.06 9.09
C CYS A 175 -12.42 -13.34 10.55
N GLN A 176 -13.58 -13.94 10.79
CA GLN A 176 -14.00 -14.33 12.14
C GLN A 176 -13.13 -15.44 12.73
N ALA A 177 -12.84 -16.49 11.94
CA ALA A 177 -12.02 -17.62 12.40
C ALA A 177 -10.56 -17.20 12.69
N CYS A 178 -10.00 -16.33 11.85
CA CYS A 178 -8.64 -15.83 12.01
C CYS A 178 -8.53 -14.65 13.00
N ARG A 179 -9.66 -14.13 13.51
CA ARG A 179 -9.73 -12.91 14.33
C ARG A 179 -8.96 -11.75 13.68
N THR A 180 -9.18 -11.58 12.38
CA THR A 180 -8.48 -10.56 11.59
C THR A 180 -8.81 -9.17 12.12
N GLU A 181 -7.79 -8.38 12.44
CA GLU A 181 -8.00 -7.01 12.90
C GLU A 181 -8.63 -6.14 11.79
N PRO A 182 -9.50 -5.16 12.12
CA PRO A 182 -10.22 -4.35 11.13
C PRO A 182 -9.33 -3.63 10.10
N ALA A 183 -8.09 -3.30 10.46
CA ALA A 183 -7.13 -2.66 9.55
C ALA A 183 -6.72 -3.57 8.37
N TYR A 184 -6.65 -4.88 8.60
CA TYR A 184 -6.21 -5.90 7.63
C TYR A 184 -7.36 -6.57 6.85
N ILE A 185 -8.61 -6.29 7.24
CA ILE A 185 -9.76 -6.65 6.41
C ILE A 185 -9.62 -5.94 5.06
N LYS A 186 -10.04 -6.53 3.95
CA LYS A 186 -9.95 -5.90 2.62
C LYS A 186 -10.99 -4.78 2.50
N GLN A 187 -10.74 -3.76 1.68
CA GLN A 187 -11.75 -2.73 1.41
C GLN A 187 -12.82 -3.40 0.55
N PRO A 188 -14.13 -3.18 0.77
CA PRO A 188 -15.16 -3.79 -0.05
C PRO A 188 -15.01 -3.45 -1.54
N SER A 189 -14.55 -2.23 -1.86
CA SER A 189 -14.24 -1.80 -3.24
C SER A 189 -13.09 -2.59 -3.88
N THR A 190 -12.06 -2.96 -3.11
CA THR A 190 -11.00 -3.86 -3.57
C THR A 190 -11.52 -5.28 -3.69
N PHE A 191 -12.34 -5.73 -2.74
CA PHE A 191 -12.87 -7.09 -2.70
C PHE A 191 -13.74 -7.42 -3.91
N PHE A 192 -14.69 -6.54 -4.24
CA PHE A 192 -15.51 -6.62 -5.45
C PHE A 192 -14.82 -6.04 -6.70
N GLY A 193 -13.58 -5.56 -6.55
CA GLY A 193 -12.79 -4.91 -7.59
C GLY A 193 -12.21 -5.88 -8.64
N PRO A 194 -11.47 -5.38 -9.64
CA PRO A 194 -11.04 -6.18 -10.80
C PRO A 194 -10.22 -7.43 -10.47
N GLY A 195 -9.58 -7.46 -9.29
CA GLY A 195 -8.86 -8.64 -8.79
C GLY A 195 -9.76 -9.79 -8.31
N GLN A 196 -11.09 -9.63 -8.35
CA GLN A 196 -12.09 -10.67 -8.06
C GLN A 196 -11.82 -11.46 -6.77
N HIS A 197 -11.49 -10.77 -5.67
CA HIS A 197 -11.12 -11.45 -4.42
C HIS A 197 -12.25 -12.28 -3.80
N TYR A 198 -13.52 -12.03 -4.17
CA TYR A 198 -14.65 -12.89 -3.80
C TYR A 198 -14.54 -14.33 -4.34
N SER A 199 -13.82 -14.53 -5.45
CA SER A 199 -13.58 -15.85 -6.06
C SER A 199 -12.47 -16.65 -5.37
N SER A 200 -11.73 -16.05 -4.43
CA SER A 200 -10.63 -16.75 -3.75
C SER A 200 -11.15 -17.80 -2.74
N ASP A 201 -10.30 -18.80 -2.48
CA ASP A 201 -10.56 -19.85 -1.49
C ASP A 201 -10.41 -19.31 -0.06
N TRP A 202 -11.49 -18.75 0.48
CA TRP A 202 -11.56 -18.26 1.86
C TRP A 202 -11.96 -19.34 2.86
N THR A 203 -11.42 -20.56 2.70
CA THR A 203 -11.73 -21.66 3.63
C THR A 203 -11.13 -21.35 5.01
N PRO A 204 -11.96 -21.26 6.08
CA PRO A 204 -11.46 -21.06 7.42
C PRO A 204 -10.63 -22.29 7.82
N THR A 205 -9.31 -22.18 7.78
CA THR A 205 -8.46 -23.29 8.24
C THR A 205 -8.50 -23.30 9.75
N ALA A 206 -9.38 -24.14 10.33
CA ALA A 206 -9.59 -24.28 11.77
C ALA A 206 -8.34 -24.73 12.58
N GLY A 207 -7.17 -24.86 11.94
CA GLY A 207 -5.93 -25.31 12.57
C GLY A 207 -4.63 -24.73 11.99
N LYS A 208 -4.69 -23.69 11.15
CA LYS A 208 -3.50 -22.94 10.72
C LYS A 208 -3.76 -21.47 10.94
N SER A 209 -3.34 -21.00 12.10
CA SER A 209 -2.98 -19.61 12.32
C SER A 209 -2.19 -19.11 11.10
N VAL A 210 -2.56 -17.95 10.57
CA VAL A 210 -1.69 -17.13 9.73
C VAL A 210 -0.30 -17.08 10.41
N PRO A 211 0.83 -17.19 9.69
CA PRO A 211 2.13 -17.20 10.33
C PRO A 211 2.26 -15.93 11.16
N ALA A 212 2.58 -16.09 12.44
CA ALA A 212 2.85 -15.02 13.41
C ALA A 212 4.10 -14.17 13.04
N GLN A 213 4.44 -14.03 11.76
CA GLN A 213 5.68 -13.44 11.30
C GLN A 213 5.67 -11.90 11.26
N GLN A 214 4.51 -11.24 11.40
CA GLN A 214 4.44 -9.78 11.47
C GLN A 214 4.25 -9.23 12.89
N LEU A 215 3.50 -9.90 13.77
CA LEU A 215 3.34 -9.43 15.16
C LEU A 215 4.56 -9.77 16.04
N ASN A 216 5.22 -10.88 15.75
CA ASN A 216 6.36 -11.35 16.55
C ASN A 216 7.67 -10.59 16.26
N LYS A 217 7.71 -9.75 15.22
CA LYS A 217 8.90 -8.95 14.89
C LYS A 217 9.07 -7.76 15.83
N GLN A 218 7.98 -7.15 16.30
CA GLN A 218 8.01 -6.00 17.20
C GLN A 218 8.41 -6.43 18.62
N GLU A 219 7.75 -7.45 19.18
CA GLU A 219 8.07 -7.97 20.52
C GLU A 219 9.46 -8.61 20.58
N ALA A 220 9.89 -9.33 19.54
CA ALA A 220 11.26 -9.86 19.46
C ALA A 220 12.30 -8.74 19.33
N LEU A 221 11.98 -7.65 18.62
CA LEU A 221 12.85 -6.48 18.53
C LEU A 221 12.94 -5.75 19.86
N GLU A 222 11.81 -5.57 20.56
CA GLU A 222 11.75 -4.94 21.88
C GLU A 222 12.44 -5.79 22.96
N ALA A 223 12.29 -7.12 22.93
CA ALA A 223 13.01 -8.03 23.80
C ALA A 223 14.52 -8.00 23.54
N ARG A 224 14.93 -7.98 22.27
CA ARG A 224 16.35 -7.84 21.90
C ARG A 224 16.91 -6.48 22.33
N ASN A 225 16.16 -5.39 22.14
CA ASN A 225 16.56 -4.05 22.56
C ASN A 225 16.68 -3.95 24.08
N ARG A 226 15.77 -4.60 24.83
CA ARG A 226 15.83 -4.68 26.30
C ARG A 226 17.07 -5.43 26.78
N ALA A 227 17.36 -6.59 26.19
CA ALA A 227 18.54 -7.38 26.51
C ALA A 227 19.85 -6.63 26.20
N VAL A 228 19.90 -5.89 25.10
CA VAL A 228 21.05 -5.02 24.77
C VAL A 228 21.20 -3.89 25.78
N GLY A 229 20.09 -3.29 26.25
CA GLY A 229 20.10 -2.29 27.31
C GLY A 229 20.65 -2.81 28.63
N GLU A 230 20.17 -3.98 29.08
CA GLU A 230 20.66 -4.63 30.31
C GLU A 230 22.14 -4.99 30.23
N GLN A 231 22.61 -5.47 29.06
CA GLN A 231 24.03 -5.73 28.83
C GLN A 231 24.88 -4.45 28.87
N TRP A 232 24.41 -3.36 28.26
CA TRP A 232 25.10 -2.07 28.28
C TRP A 232 25.19 -1.49 29.70
N GLU A 233 24.11 -1.58 30.47
CA GLU A 233 24.09 -1.15 31.88
C GLU A 233 25.01 -2.00 32.77
N ALA A 234 25.01 -3.32 32.59
CA ALA A 234 25.90 -4.23 33.31
C ALA A 234 27.38 -3.95 32.97
N GLN A 235 27.69 -3.67 31.70
CA GLN A 235 29.05 -3.33 31.26
C GLN A 235 29.53 -1.99 31.82
N MET A 236 28.66 -0.96 31.82
CA MET A 236 28.93 0.34 32.45
C MET A 236 29.17 0.20 33.96
N ARG A 237 28.35 -0.60 34.66
CA ARG A 237 28.48 -0.85 36.09
C ARG A 237 29.77 -1.60 36.45
N ALA A 238 30.23 -2.48 35.57
CA ALA A 238 31.50 -3.19 35.73
C ALA A 238 32.70 -2.24 35.53
N GLN A 239 32.64 -1.33 34.56
CA GLN A 239 33.67 -0.29 34.35
C GLN A 239 33.79 0.69 35.52
N MET A 240 32.68 1.02 36.19
CA MET A 240 32.70 1.93 37.35
C MET A 240 33.17 1.29 38.67
N LYS A 241 33.27 -0.05 38.75
CA LYS A 241 33.79 -0.75 39.96
C LYS A 241 35.31 -0.99 39.94
N GLY A 242 36.02 -0.51 38.94
CA GLY A 242 37.46 -0.75 38.73
C GLY A 242 38.41 0.38 39.16
N VAL A 243 37.94 1.43 39.84
CA VAL A 243 38.83 2.51 40.32
C VAL A 243 39.10 2.31 41.82
N PRO A 244 40.24 1.71 42.22
CA PRO A 244 40.70 1.80 43.60
C PRO A 244 41.14 3.24 43.89
N ALA A 245 40.77 3.71 45.08
CA ALA A 245 41.19 5.00 45.65
C ALA A 245 42.68 4.99 46.03
#